data_AF-A0A6L8MW48-F1
#
_entry.id   AF-A0A6L8MW48-F1
#
_cell.length_a   1.000
_cell.length_b   1.000
_cell.length_c   1.000
_cell.angle_alpha   90.00
_cell.angle_beta   90.00
_cell.angle_gamma   90.00
#
_symmetry.space_group_name_H-M   'P 1'
#
loop_
_entity.id
_entity.type
_entity.pdbx_description
1 polymer ?
#
loop_
_entity_poly.entity_id
_entity_poly.type
_entity_poly.pdbx_seq_one_letter_code
_entity_poly.pdbx_strand_id
1 'polypeptide(L)'
;MKKLMYTLLVLTYVIVAFLSVYVLPHYYFGAIMGAAGASLGASYKQFKEVQACPDQPLLAYFKWDKKKTSSLLLFLLGIILFVSLVMKFNWQYGIAFVVAISYAMLWNVIHIQFLRKYYFKNA
;
A
#
# COMPACT_ATOMS: atom_id res chain seq x y z
N MET A 1 -13.79 17.83 -11.98
CA MET A 1 -14.28 16.54 -11.46
C MET A 1 -13.16 15.54 -11.16
N LYS A 2 -12.39 15.07 -12.16
CA LYS A 2 -11.39 14.00 -11.98
C LYS A 2 -10.33 14.27 -10.90
N LYS A 3 -9.72 15.48 -10.90
CA LYS A 3 -8.75 15.90 -9.88
C LYS A 3 -9.35 15.88 -8.47
N LEU A 4 -10.58 16.38 -8.33
CA LEU A 4 -11.31 16.38 -7.06
C LEU A 4 -11.62 14.96 -6.58
N MET A 5 -12.10 14.08 -7.47
CA MET A 5 -12.33 12.66 -7.13
C MET A 5 -11.03 11.95 -6.74
N TYR A 6 -9.92 12.25 -7.42
CA TYR A 6 -8.61 11.71 -7.06
C TYR A 6 -8.15 12.21 -5.69
N THR A 7 -8.30 13.51 -5.40
CA THR A 7 -8.02 14.07 -4.08
C THR A 7 -8.88 13.42 -3.00
N LEU A 8 -10.18 13.23 -3.25
CA LEU A 8 -11.07 12.54 -2.31
C LEU A 8 -10.64 11.08 -2.07
N LEU A 9 -10.26 10.36 -3.12
CA LEU A 9 -9.78 8.98 -3.01
C LEU A 9 -8.54 8.89 -2.11
N VAL A 10 -7.55 9.77 -2.33
CA VAL A 10 -6.33 9.85 -1.52
C VAL A 10 -6.66 10.28 -0.08
N LEU A 11 -7.58 11.23 0.08
CA LEU A 11 -8.01 11.71 1.40
C LEU A 11 -8.69 10.59 2.20
N THR A 12 -9.58 9.82 1.58
CA THR A 12 -10.22 8.65 2.20
C THR A 12 -9.18 7.64 2.66
N TYR A 13 -8.14 7.37 1.86
CA TYR A 13 -7.06 6.48 2.25
C TYR A 13 -6.28 6.98 3.48
N VAL A 14 -6.00 8.28 3.54
CA VAL A 14 -5.33 8.88 4.71
C VAL A 14 -6.24 8.87 5.93
N ILE A 15 -7.53 9.19 5.78
CA ILE A 15 -8.50 9.17 6.87
C ILE A 15 -8.63 7.75 7.45
N VAL A 16 -8.74 6.72 6.60
CA VAL A 16 -8.84 5.33 7.08
C VAL A 16 -7.56 4.90 7.79
N ALA A 17 -6.39 5.27 7.27
CA ALA A 17 -5.11 5.02 7.94
C ALA A 17 -5.03 5.74 9.31
N PHE A 18 -5.52 6.97 9.40
CA PHE A 18 -5.55 7.73 10.65
C PHE A 18 -6.58 7.19 11.64
N LEU A 19 -7.77 6.80 11.19
CA LEU A 19 -8.81 6.19 12.03
C LEU A 19 -8.34 4.87 12.66
N SER A 20 -7.37 4.19 12.05
CA SER A 20 -6.74 3.02 12.65
C SER A 20 -6.18 3.29 14.05
N VAL A 21 -5.78 4.53 14.37
CA VAL A 21 -5.35 4.96 15.72
C VAL A 21 -6.39 4.64 16.79
N TYR A 22 -7.67 4.80 16.46
CA TYR A 22 -8.77 4.72 17.43
C TYR A 22 -9.35 3.30 17.54
N VAL A 23 -9.15 2.48 16.51
CA VAL A 23 -9.73 1.13 16.42
C VAL A 23 -8.70 0.06 16.83
N LEU A 24 -7.43 0.33 16.58
CA LEU A 24 -6.35 -0.61 16.82
C LEU A 24 -5.50 -0.17 18.01
N PRO A 25 -5.03 -1.11 18.85
CA PRO A 25 -4.10 -0.79 19.90
C PRO A 25 -2.91 0.06 19.43
N HIS A 26 -2.46 0.99 20.29
CA HIS A 26 -1.47 2.02 19.92
C HIS A 26 -0.18 1.45 19.31
N TYR A 27 0.19 0.22 19.67
CA TYR A 27 1.38 -0.47 19.17
C TYR A 27 1.31 -0.84 17.68
N TYR A 28 0.12 -0.78 17.06
CA TYR A 28 -0.09 -1.06 15.64
C TYR A 28 -0.08 0.17 14.75
N PHE A 29 -0.25 1.36 15.36
CA PHE A 29 -0.35 2.62 14.65
C PHE A 29 0.88 2.90 13.78
N GLY A 30 2.08 2.68 14.32
CA GLY A 30 3.33 2.92 13.60
C GLY A 30 3.46 2.06 12.34
N ALA A 31 3.03 0.80 12.39
CA ALA A 31 3.08 -0.11 11.25
C ALA A 31 2.11 0.33 10.14
N ILE A 32 0.89 0.71 10.51
CA ILE A 32 -0.15 1.11 9.55
C ILE A 32 0.17 2.47 8.93
N MET A 33 0.58 3.46 9.72
CA MET A 33 1.01 4.75 9.19
C MET A 33 2.26 4.64 8.33
N GLY A 34 3.23 3.83 8.74
CA GLY A 34 4.45 3.57 7.96
C GLY A 34 4.12 2.93 6.61
N ALA A 35 3.27 1.90 6.60
CA ALA A 35 2.82 1.26 5.37
C ALA A 35 2.00 2.22 4.49
N ALA A 36 1.14 3.05 5.09
CA ALA A 36 0.36 4.04 4.36
C ALA A 36 1.25 5.11 3.71
N GLY A 37 2.24 5.63 4.44
CA GLY A 37 3.22 6.57 3.90
C GLY A 37 4.04 5.98 2.76
N ALA A 38 4.56 4.75 2.93
CA ALA A 38 5.29 4.05 1.88
C ALA A 38 4.41 3.80 0.63
N SER A 39 3.13 3.47 0.84
CA SER A 39 2.16 3.24 -0.23
C SER A 39 1.82 4.52 -1.00
N LEU A 40 1.71 5.67 -0.31
CA LEU A 40 1.57 6.97 -0.97
C LEU A 40 2.80 7.32 -1.82
N GLY A 41 4.02 7.02 -1.33
CA GLY A 41 5.24 7.16 -2.12
C GLY A 41 5.23 6.28 -3.39
N ALA A 42 4.79 5.03 -3.26
CA ALA A 42 4.61 4.11 -4.40
C ALA A 42 3.52 4.60 -5.37
N SER A 43 2.46 5.21 -4.86
CA SER A 43 1.35 5.77 -5.64
C SER A 43 1.82 6.87 -6.59
N TYR A 44 2.79 7.70 -6.19
CA TYR A 44 3.37 8.71 -7.07
C TYR A 44 4.09 8.10 -8.28
N LYS A 45 4.83 7.00 -8.05
CA LYS A 45 5.48 6.27 -9.14
C LYS A 45 4.45 5.61 -10.05
N GLN A 46 3.43 4.97 -9.49
CA GLN A 46 2.33 4.35 -10.24
C GLN A 46 1.58 5.37 -11.07
N PHE A 47 1.38 6.60 -10.57
CA PHE A 47 0.75 7.67 -11.32
C PHE A 47 1.48 7.95 -12.64
N LYS A 48 2.82 8.08 -12.61
CA LYS A 48 3.63 8.30 -13.81
C LYS A 48 3.59 7.10 -14.76
N GLU A 49 3.63 5.88 -14.22
CA GLU A 49 3.58 4.65 -15.04
C GLU A 49 2.23 4.47 -15.74
N VAL A 50 1.10 4.70 -15.05
CA VAL A 50 -0.23 4.62 -15.64
C VAL A 50 -0.48 5.76 -16.62
N GLN A 51 0.05 6.97 -16.35
CA GLN A 51 -0.02 8.09 -17.28
C GLN A 51 0.67 7.78 -18.62
N ALA A 52 1.82 7.08 -18.58
CA ALA A 52 2.58 6.75 -19.79
C ALA A 52 1.88 5.66 -20.63
N CYS A 53 1.29 4.64 -19.98
CA CYS A 53 0.69 3.51 -20.67
C CYS A 53 -0.63 3.09 -20.00
N PRO A 54 -1.75 3.81 -20.16
CA PRO A 54 -3.00 3.55 -19.42
C PRO A 54 -3.71 2.25 -19.82
N ASP A 55 -3.46 1.73 -21.02
CA ASP A 55 -4.18 0.55 -21.53
C ASP A 55 -3.60 -0.79 -21.04
N GLN A 56 -2.42 -0.78 -20.42
CA GLN A 56 -1.78 -2.00 -19.93
C GLN A 56 -2.68 -2.78 -18.95
N PRO A 57 -2.58 -4.13 -18.97
CA PRO A 57 -3.30 -4.95 -18.01
C PRO A 57 -2.81 -4.65 -16.59
N LEU A 58 -3.71 -4.70 -15.61
CA LEU A 58 -3.40 -4.35 -14.21
C LEU A 58 -2.12 -5.03 -13.69
N LEU A 59 -1.95 -6.32 -14.01
CA LEU A 59 -0.81 -7.12 -13.61
C LEU A 59 0.53 -6.59 -14.14
N ALA A 60 0.55 -5.90 -15.28
CA ALA A 60 1.78 -5.36 -15.86
C ALA A 60 2.39 -4.24 -14.98
N TYR A 61 1.56 -3.46 -14.27
CA TYR A 61 2.04 -2.41 -13.36
C TYR A 61 2.66 -2.96 -12.09
N PHE A 62 2.28 -4.19 -11.68
CA PHE A 62 2.83 -4.78 -10.48
C PHE A 62 4.26 -5.30 -10.67
N LYS A 63 4.76 -5.44 -11.92
CA LYS A 63 6.12 -5.91 -12.26
C LYS A 63 6.66 -6.90 -11.23
N TRP A 64 5.94 -8.02 -11.04
CA TRP A 64 6.36 -9.15 -10.21
C TRP A 64 7.52 -9.88 -10.89
N ASP A 65 8.65 -9.19 -10.98
CA ASP A 65 9.88 -9.78 -11.46
C ASP A 65 10.38 -10.74 -10.40
N LYS A 66 10.77 -11.98 -10.77
CA LYS A 66 11.16 -13.04 -9.79
C LYS A 66 12.18 -12.53 -8.77
N LYS A 67 13.07 -11.64 -9.20
CA LYS A 67 14.09 -10.99 -8.37
C LYS A 67 13.50 -10.02 -7.34
N LYS A 68 12.47 -9.26 -7.70
CA LYS A 68 11.73 -8.36 -6.79
C LYS A 68 10.86 -9.14 -5.82
N THR A 69 10.22 -10.21 -6.27
CA THR A 69 9.40 -11.06 -5.40
C THR A 69 10.27 -11.74 -4.34
N SER A 70 11.44 -12.25 -4.73
CA SER A 70 12.44 -12.80 -3.79
C SER A 70 12.96 -11.74 -2.80
N SER A 71 13.26 -10.53 -3.28
CA SER A 71 13.67 -9.41 -2.41
C SER A 71 12.58 -8.96 -1.45
N LEU A 72 11.31 -8.95 -1.89
CA LEU A 72 10.17 -8.65 -1.03
C LEU A 72 9.98 -9.73 0.04
N LEU A 73 10.17 -11.00 -0.33
CA LEU A 73 10.10 -12.13 0.59
C LEU A 73 11.21 -12.09 1.63
N LEU A 74 12.45 -11.76 1.22
CA LEU A 74 13.58 -11.53 2.11
C LEU A 74 13.35 -10.33 3.04
N PHE A 75 12.75 -9.26 2.54
CA PHE A 75 12.41 -8.09 3.35
C PHE A 75 11.32 -8.41 4.38
N LEU A 76 10.25 -9.10 3.97
CA LEU A 76 9.20 -9.61 4.86
C LEU A 76 9.79 -10.55 5.91
N LEU A 77 10.67 -11.48 5.50
CA LEU A 77 11.35 -12.40 6.40
C LEU A 77 12.24 -11.65 7.39
N GLY A 78 12.99 -10.65 6.94
CA GLY A 78 13.82 -9.81 7.79
C GLY A 78 13.00 -9.04 8.83
N ILE A 79 11.82 -8.54 8.46
CA ILE A 79 10.92 -7.88 9.40
C ILE A 79 10.31 -8.87 10.38
N ILE A 80 9.86 -10.04 9.92
CA ILE A 80 9.34 -11.11 10.78
C ILE A 80 10.41 -11.54 11.79
N LEU A 81 11.65 -11.73 11.35
CA LEU A 81 12.78 -12.08 12.22
C LEU A 81 13.12 -10.96 13.19
N PHE A 82 13.13 -9.70 12.75
CA PHE A 82 13.37 -8.54 13.63
C PHE A 82 12.29 -8.41 14.71
N VAL A 83 11.01 -8.54 14.34
CA VAL A 83 9.88 -8.55 15.28
C VAL A 83 9.99 -9.72 16.26
N SER A 84 10.39 -10.91 15.77
CA SER A 84 10.54 -12.11 16.60
C SER A 84 11.73 -12.03 17.57
N LEU A 85 12.81 -11.33 17.19
CA LEU A 85 14.03 -11.19 18.01
C LEU A 85 13.92 -10.08 19.06
N VAL A 86 13.30 -8.94 18.71
CA VAL A 86 13.28 -7.74 19.56
C VAL A 86 12.08 -7.71 20.51
N MET A 87 10.94 -8.25 20.09
CA MET A 87 9.74 -8.30 20.92
C MET A 87 9.49 -9.74 21.34
N LYS A 88 9.50 -10.02 22.65
CA LYS A 88 8.99 -11.30 23.19
C LYS A 88 7.66 -11.61 22.52
N PHE A 89 7.70 -12.61 21.63
CA PHE A 89 6.68 -13.05 20.67
C PHE A 89 5.25 -12.58 20.96
N ASN A 90 4.90 -11.34 20.58
CA ASN A 90 3.53 -10.86 20.68
C ASN A 90 2.89 -10.97 19.28
N TRP A 91 2.17 -12.09 19.07
CA TRP A 91 1.49 -12.46 17.81
C TRP A 91 0.67 -11.34 17.19
N GLN A 92 0.17 -10.45 18.05
CA GLN A 92 -0.44 -9.17 17.73
C GLN A 92 0.34 -8.35 16.69
N TYR A 93 1.66 -8.16 16.87
CA TYR A 93 2.48 -7.37 15.94
C TYR A 93 2.57 -8.02 14.55
N GLY A 94 2.62 -9.35 14.50
CA GLY A 94 2.55 -10.10 13.25
C GLY A 94 1.24 -9.83 12.51
N ILE A 95 0.11 -9.88 13.21
CA ILE A 95 -1.21 -9.56 12.65
C ILE A 95 -1.24 -8.13 12.11
N ALA A 96 -0.76 -7.14 12.88
CA ALA A 96 -0.78 -5.75 12.43
C ALA A 96 0.10 -5.49 11.22
N PHE A 97 1.23 -6.17 11.11
CA PHE A 97 2.07 -6.08 9.93
C PHE A 97 1.39 -6.66 8.69
N VAL A 98 0.71 -7.82 8.84
CA VAL A 98 -0.10 -8.42 7.76
C VAL A 98 -1.25 -7.49 7.35
N VAL A 99 -1.96 -6.89 8.30
CA VAL A 99 -3.03 -5.91 8.04
C VAL A 99 -2.49 -4.69 7.31
N ALA A 100 -1.36 -4.14 7.75
CA ALA A 100 -0.73 -2.98 7.13
C ALA A 100 -0.30 -3.24 5.67
N ILE A 101 0.30 -4.41 5.41
CA ILE A 101 0.66 -4.82 4.04
C ILE A 101 -0.58 -5.02 3.18
N SER A 102 -1.58 -5.73 3.69
CA SER A 102 -2.83 -5.99 2.97
C SER A 102 -3.53 -4.69 2.60
N TYR A 103 -3.55 -3.72 3.52
CA TYR A 103 -4.08 -2.38 3.30
C TYR A 103 -3.33 -1.62 2.20
N ALA A 104 -2.00 -1.63 2.23
CA ALA A 104 -1.16 -1.00 1.19
C ALA A 104 -1.34 -1.68 -0.18
N MET A 105 -1.43 -3.00 -0.24
CA MET A 105 -1.67 -3.75 -1.48
C MET A 105 -3.05 -3.43 -2.05
N LEU A 106 -4.09 -3.41 -1.20
CA LEU A 106 -5.46 -3.07 -1.61
C LEU A 106 -5.51 -1.66 -2.21
N TRP A 107 -4.88 -0.69 -1.55
CA TRP A 107 -4.77 0.67 -2.07
C TRP A 107 -4.10 0.74 -3.43
N ASN A 108 -2.94 0.08 -3.60
CA ASN A 108 -2.24 0.07 -4.89
C ASN A 108 -3.14 -0.45 -6.03
N VAL A 109 -3.94 -1.50 -5.78
CA VAL A 109 -4.89 -2.03 -6.76
C VAL A 109 -5.98 -1.01 -7.08
N ILE A 110 -6.61 -0.44 -6.05
CA ILE A 110 -7.69 0.55 -6.22
C ILE A 110 -7.17 1.79 -6.95
N HIS A 111 -5.99 2.28 -6.57
CA HIS A 111 -5.35 3.45 -7.12
C HIS A 111 -5.03 3.29 -8.60
N ILE A 112 -4.37 2.18 -8.99
CA ILE A 112 -4.09 1.87 -10.41
C ILE A 112 -5.39 1.74 -11.20
N GLN A 113 -6.40 1.02 -10.68
CA GLN A 113 -7.68 0.89 -11.37
C GLN A 113 -8.39 2.22 -11.55
N PHE A 114 -8.37 3.08 -10.52
CA PHE A 114 -8.95 4.41 -10.59
C PHE A 114 -8.26 5.26 -11.65
N LEU A 115 -6.93 5.29 -11.63
CA LEU A 115 -6.13 6.02 -12.60
C LEU A 115 -6.41 5.54 -14.02
N ARG A 116 -6.40 4.22 -14.24
CA ARG A 116 -6.65 3.62 -15.54
C ARG A 116 -8.06 3.89 -16.03
N LYS A 117 -9.10 3.50 -15.29
CA LYS A 117 -10.49 3.51 -15.78
C LYS A 117 -11.13 4.90 -15.74
N TYR A 118 -10.82 5.71 -14.74
CA TYR A 118 -11.59 6.94 -14.46
C TYR A 118 -10.78 8.21 -14.68
N TYR A 119 -9.48 8.19 -14.38
CA TYR A 119 -8.64 9.38 -14.50
C TYR A 119 -8.12 9.59 -15.92
N PHE A 120 -7.43 8.60 -16.49
CA PHE A 120 -6.73 8.71 -17.78
C PHE A 120 -7.53 8.16 -18.97
N LYS A 121 -8.26 7.04 -18.87
CA LYS A 121 -8.98 6.47 -20.03
C LYS A 121 -10.18 7.31 -20.52
N ASN A 122 -10.77 8.10 -19.63
CA ASN A 122 -11.87 9.02 -19.99
C ASN A 122 -11.34 10.43 -20.33
N ALA A 123 -10.04 10.63 -20.53
CA ALA A 123 -9.40 11.92 -20.80
C ALA A 123 -9.07 12.09 -22.27
#